data_AF-A0A843ASS8-F1
#
_entry.id   AF-A0A843ASS8-F1
#
_cell.length_a   1.000
_cell.length_b   1.000
_cell.length_c   1.000
_cell.angle_alpha   90.00
_cell.angle_beta   90.00
_cell.angle_gamma   90.00
#
_symmetry.space_group_name_H-M   'P 1'
#
loop_
_entity.id
_entity.type
_entity.pdbx_description
1 polymer ?
#
loop_
_entity_poly.entity_id
_entity_poly.type
_entity_poly.pdbx_seq_one_letter_code
_entity_poly.pdbx_strand_id
1 'polypeptide(L)' 'MSCNTLEDEKVGGTVHFAIGMNLENDAHALVHLDCLVLRPDVYVDDVLIIKEGRPII' A
#
# COMPACT_ATOMS: atom_id res chain seq x y z
N MET A 1 -0.41 -3.46 14.07
CA MET A 1 -0.11 -2.04 13.86
C MET A 1 0.79 -1.59 14.96
N SER A 2 2.03 -1.29 14.63
CA SER A 2 3.03 -0.75 15.56
C SER A 2 2.94 0.77 15.69
N CYS A 3 2.09 1.44 14.89
CA CYS A 3 2.02 2.90 14.76
C CYS A 3 3.31 3.49 14.17
N ASN A 4 4.05 2.67 13.43
CA ASN A 4 5.20 3.09 12.64
C ASN A 4 4.91 2.77 11.17
N THR A 5 4.69 3.80 10.36
CA THR A 5 4.32 3.64 8.95
C THR A 5 5.31 2.79 8.17
N LEU A 6 6.63 2.92 8.42
CA LEU A 6 7.66 2.17 7.73
C LEU A 6 7.64 0.66 8.04
N GLU A 7 7.20 0.30 9.25
CA GLU A 7 7.03 -1.10 9.62
C GLU A 7 5.70 -1.62 9.08
N ASP A 8 4.62 -0.87 9.31
CA ASP A 8 3.25 -1.26 9.00
C ASP A 8 3.00 -1.35 7.46
N GLU A 9 3.76 -0.64 6.63
CA GLU A 9 3.73 -0.77 5.15
C GLU A 9 4.32 -2.07 4.63
N LYS A 10 5.22 -2.71 5.40
CA LYS A 10 5.90 -3.95 5.00
C LYS A 10 5.30 -5.19 5.66
N VAL A 11 4.23 -5.01 6.42
CA VAL A 11 3.48 -6.10 7.02
C VAL A 11 2.72 -6.83 5.91
N GLY A 12 3.04 -8.11 5.70
CA GLY A 12 2.30 -8.95 4.77
C GLY A 12 0.80 -8.92 5.07
N GLY A 13 -0.01 -8.64 4.05
CA GLY A 13 -1.47 -8.51 4.19
C GLY A 13 -2.00 -7.08 4.27
N THR A 14 -1.14 -6.07 4.42
CA THR A 14 -1.52 -4.66 4.19
C THR A 14 -1.17 -4.25 2.75
N VAL A 15 -1.77 -3.15 2.30
CA VAL A 15 -1.39 -2.48 1.05
C VAL A 15 -1.01 -1.04 1.37
N HIS A 16 0.09 -0.60 0.79
CA HIS A 16 0.55 0.79 0.86
C HIS A 16 0.40 1.47 -0.51
N PHE A 17 -0.10 2.70 -0.51
CA PHE A 17 -0.04 3.59 -1.65
C PHE A 17 0.31 5.01 -1.18
N ALA A 18 1.00 5.77 -2.03
CA ALA A 18 1.42 7.12 -1.69
C ALA A 18 0.69 8.18 -2.53
N ILE A 19 0.46 9.35 -1.92
CA ILE A 19 -0.06 10.55 -2.61
C ILE A 19 1.02 11.62 -2.62
N GLY A 20 1.30 12.19 -3.80
CA GLY A 20 2.23 13.31 -3.97
C GLY A 20 3.46 12.96 -4.79
N MET A 21 4.63 13.42 -4.36
CA MET A 21 5.88 13.31 -5.11
C MET A 21 6.24 11.85 -5.34
N ASN A 22 6.47 11.47 -6.60
CA ASN A 22 6.97 10.14 -6.93
C ASN A 22 8.50 10.12 -7.07
N LEU A 23 9.07 8.91 -7.08
CA LEU A 23 10.52 8.72 -7.15
C LEU A 23 11.11 9.12 -8.50
N GLU A 24 10.31 9.06 -9.57
CA GLU A 24 10.72 9.45 -10.92
C GLU A 24 10.78 10.98 -11.08
N ASN A 25 10.28 11.74 -10.10
CA ASN A 25 10.24 13.21 -10.06
C ASN A 25 9.48 13.85 -11.22
N ASP A 26 8.55 13.13 -11.87
CA ASP A 26 7.65 13.69 -12.88
C ASP A 26 6.27 14.07 -12.32
N ALA A 27 5.98 13.72 -11.06
CA ALA A 27 4.83 14.17 -10.30
C ALA A 27 5.24 15.16 -9.19
N HIS A 28 5.53 16.43 -9.55
CA HIS A 28 5.98 17.43 -8.57
C HIS A 28 4.92 17.74 -7.50
N ALA A 29 5.24 17.49 -6.23
CA ALA A 29 4.44 17.90 -5.08
C ALA A 29 5.31 18.25 -3.87
N LEU A 30 4.75 18.97 -2.89
CA LEU A 30 5.46 19.32 -1.65
C LEU A 30 5.52 18.18 -0.62
N VAL A 31 4.75 17.11 -0.85
CA VAL A 31 4.57 16.01 0.11
C VAL A 31 4.69 14.67 -0.60
N HIS A 32 5.07 13.65 0.18
CA HIS A 32 4.92 12.23 -0.11
C HIS A 32 4.19 11.64 1.09
N LEU A 33 2.91 11.31 0.92
CA LEU A 33 2.06 10.83 2.01
C LEU A 33 1.75 9.35 1.84
N ASP A 34 2.38 8.54 2.68
CA ASP A 34 2.17 7.10 2.74
C ASP A 34 0.83 6.77 3.41
N CYS A 35 -0.01 5.99 2.72
CA CYS A 35 -1.35 5.60 3.16
C CYS A 35 -1.48 4.08 3.24
N LEU A 36 -2.04 3.58 4.35
CA LEU A 36 -2.19 2.15 4.61
C LEU A 36 -3.62 1.66 4.48
N VAL A 37 -3.80 0.55 3.76
CA VAL A 37 -5.03 -0.25 3.74
C VAL A 37 -4.79 -1.52 4.58
N LEU A 38 -5.46 -1.60 5.73
CA LEU A 38 -5.18 -2.63 6.74
C LEU A 38 -5.75 -4.02 6.42
N ARG A 39 -6.89 -4.07 5.71
CA ARG A 39 -7.58 -5.32 5.33
C ARG A 39 -8.11 -5.19 3.90
N PRO A 40 -7.23 -5.19 2.90
CA PRO A 40 -7.62 -5.03 1.50
C PRO A 40 -8.15 -6.34 0.91
N ASP A 41 -9.02 -6.20 -0.08
CA ASP A 41 -9.11 -7.13 -1.19
C ASP A 41 -8.28 -6.57 -2.35
N VAL A 42 -7.35 -7.36 -2.89
CA VAL A 42 -6.47 -6.93 -4.00
C VAL A 42 -6.70 -7.80 -5.21
N TYR A 43 -6.98 -7.15 -6.34
CA TYR A 43 -7.13 -7.78 -7.65
C TYR A 43 -6.02 -7.30 -8.57
N VAL A 44 -5.45 -8.21 -9.35
CA VAL A 44 -4.54 -7.91 -10.47
C VAL A 44 -5.12 -8.59 -11.70
N ASP A 45 -5.43 -7.80 -12.74
CA ASP A 45 -6.05 -8.30 -13.98
C ASP A 45 -7.27 -9.20 -13.72
N ASP A 46 -8.20 -8.74 -12.87
CA ASP A 46 -9.41 -9.45 -12.41
C ASP A 46 -9.17 -10.70 -11.55
N VAL A 47 -7.92 -11.05 -11.24
CA VAL A 47 -7.57 -12.15 -10.34
C VAL A 47 -7.43 -11.62 -8.91
N LEU A 48 -8.27 -12.12 -8.00
CA LEU A 48 -8.12 -11.88 -6.57
C LEU A 48 -6.82 -12.53 -6.08
N ILE A 49 -5.93 -11.76 -5.44
CA ILE A 49 -4.65 -12.25 -4.91
C ILE A 49 -4.49 -12.05 -3.39
N ILE A 50 -5.27 -11.12 -2.81
CA ILE A 50 -5.38 -10.92 -1.37
C ILE A 50 -6.86 -10.77 -1.04
N LYS A 51 -7.36 -11.53 -0.05
CA LYS A 51 -8.73 -11.44 0.47
C LYS A 51 -8.70 -11.05 1.95
N GLU A 52 -9.33 -9.95 2.33
CA GLU A 52 -9.37 -9.46 3.73
C GLU A 52 -7.97 -9.40 4.38
N GLY A 53 -6.97 -8.95 3.63
CA GLY A 53 -5.56 -8.90 4.07
C GLY A 53 -4.87 -10.26 4.19
N ARG A 54 -5.42 -11.33 3.61
CA ARG A 54 -4.76 -12.65 3.52
C ARG A 54 -4.36 -12.93 2.08
N PRO A 55 -3.05 -13.06 1.78
CA PRO A 55 -2.60 -13.56 0.48
C PRO A 55 -3.19 -14.94 0.19
N ILE A 56 -3.67 -15.17 -1.03
CA ILE A 56 -4.31 -16.44 -1.46
C ILE A 56 -3.47 -17.24 -2.46
N ILE A 57 -2.25 -16.79 -2.71
CA ILE A 57 -1.22 -17.45 -3.54
C ILE A 57 -0.35 -18.40 -2.73
#